data_AF-A0A9D6Z1I8-F1
#
_entry.id   AF-A0A9D6Z1I8-F1
#
_cell.length_a   1.000
_cell.length_b   1.000
_cell.length_c   1.000
_cell.angle_alpha   90.00
_cell.angle_beta   90.00
_cell.angle_gamma   90.00
#
_symmetry.space_group_name_H-M   'P 1'
#
loop_
_entity.id
_entity.type
_entity.pdbx_description
1 polymer ?
#
loop_
_entity_poly.entity_id
_entity_poly.type
_entity_poly.pdbx_seq_one_letter_code
_entity_poly.pdbx_strand_id
1 'polypeptide(L)'
;MVEKRSIEDIISLVEQNFMFLHAGKFLSYHIKQRNLSLEAKNLLLVLKNNDKYLLRGDLIRNFLSESFLNWDKPNILDYFVEWNAFRGIAMAMHEGIARNPDFENFLKNIFKEKYLHFKYIIEFIRNVLSHNIDNEIRLINEDFSGTADKVKKNIDRSGVATLDFQYNRDFPEKINFPENYGFKIEVFFCDLKEGDKFIEIISEWQLFMLMELCNNVVFYNRKI
;
A
#
# COMPACT_ATOMS: atom_id res chain seq x y z
N MET A 1 13.13 22.39 12.93
CA MET A 1 11.76 22.43 12.37
C MET A 1 11.69 21.31 11.35
N VAL A 2 10.78 20.34 11.51
CA VAL A 2 10.52 19.36 10.45
C VAL A 2 9.66 20.09 9.42
N GLU A 3 10.15 20.20 8.20
CA GLU A 3 9.46 20.86 7.09
C GLU A 3 8.09 20.18 6.89
N LYS A 4 7.00 20.96 6.92
CA LYS A 4 5.67 20.43 6.61
C LYS A 4 5.70 19.97 5.15
N ARG A 5 5.45 18.68 4.90
CA ARG A 5 5.14 18.20 3.54
C ARG A 5 3.86 18.89 3.08
N SER A 6 3.86 19.40 1.86
CA SER A 6 2.66 19.97 1.27
C SER A 6 1.60 18.88 1.06
N ILE A 7 0.33 19.27 0.99
CA ILE A 7 -0.74 18.31 0.70
C ILE A 7 -0.56 17.73 -0.71
N GLU A 8 -0.03 18.53 -1.63
CA GLU A 8 0.33 18.15 -2.99
C GLU A 8 1.39 17.05 -3.02
N ASP A 9 2.39 17.10 -2.14
CA ASP A 9 3.41 16.04 -2.03
C ASP A 9 2.78 14.72 -1.58
N ILE A 10 1.87 14.77 -0.59
CA ILE A 10 1.18 13.58 -0.07
C ILE A 10 0.33 12.96 -1.18
N ILE A 11 -0.48 13.77 -1.87
CA ILE A 11 -1.33 13.32 -2.99
C ILE A 11 -0.46 12.70 -4.08
N SER A 12 0.60 13.40 -4.49
CA SER A 12 1.51 12.96 -5.55
C SER A 12 2.17 11.62 -5.20
N LEU A 13 2.61 11.44 -3.96
CA LEU A 13 3.21 10.19 -3.51
C LEU A 13 2.22 9.02 -3.54
N VAL A 14 0.97 9.22 -3.10
CA VAL A 14 -0.06 8.17 -3.16
C VAL A 14 -0.35 7.80 -4.62
N GLU A 15 -0.57 8.78 -5.50
CA GLU A 15 -0.84 8.54 -6.93
C GLU A 15 0.32 7.82 -7.63
N GLN A 16 1.57 8.24 -7.37
CA GLN A 16 2.75 7.62 -7.97
C GLN A 16 2.92 6.17 -7.52
N ASN A 17 2.73 5.88 -6.22
CA ASN A 17 2.82 4.51 -5.71
C ASN A 17 1.65 3.64 -6.21
N PHE A 18 0.46 4.22 -6.37
CA PHE A 18 -0.68 3.50 -6.94
C PHE A 18 -0.46 3.17 -8.42
N MET A 19 0.09 4.12 -9.20
CA MET A 19 0.51 3.86 -10.58
C MET A 19 1.63 2.81 -10.65
N PHE A 20 2.60 2.88 -9.74
CA PHE A 20 3.68 1.89 -9.63
C PHE A 20 3.12 0.48 -9.36
N LEU A 21 2.14 0.35 -8.45
CA LEU A 21 1.43 -0.90 -8.19
C LEU A 21 0.80 -1.46 -9.47
N HIS A 22 -0.02 -0.66 -10.16
CA HIS A 22 -0.73 -1.11 -11.36
C HIS A 22 0.22 -1.47 -12.51
N ALA A 23 1.20 -0.61 -12.78
CA ALA A 23 2.17 -0.85 -13.84
C ALA A 23 3.03 -2.08 -13.54
N GLY A 24 3.51 -2.23 -12.31
CA GLY A 24 4.32 -3.37 -11.91
C GLY A 24 3.54 -4.69 -11.91
N LYS A 25 2.28 -4.71 -11.44
CA LYS A 25 1.40 -5.89 -11.54
C LYS A 25 1.11 -6.28 -12.99
N PHE A 26 0.84 -5.29 -13.85
CA PHE A 26 0.62 -5.52 -15.27
C PHE A 26 1.86 -6.14 -15.93
N LEU A 27 3.05 -5.57 -15.67
CA LEU A 27 4.31 -6.10 -16.19
C LEU A 27 4.60 -7.50 -15.66
N SER A 28 4.42 -7.74 -14.35
CA SER A 28 4.66 -9.04 -13.76
C SER A 28 3.73 -10.12 -14.34
N TYR A 29 2.46 -9.78 -14.57
CA TYR A 29 1.55 -10.66 -15.30
C TYR A 29 2.09 -10.96 -16.71
N HIS A 30 2.54 -9.96 -17.46
CA HIS A 30 3.02 -10.15 -18.83
C HIS A 30 4.28 -11.00 -18.94
N ILE A 31 5.26 -10.83 -18.05
CA ILE A 31 6.51 -11.62 -18.09
C ILE A 31 6.29 -13.09 -17.74
N LYS A 32 5.20 -13.42 -17.05
CA LYS A 32 4.80 -14.81 -16.75
C LYS A 32 4.06 -15.45 -17.94
N GLN A 33 3.28 -14.66 -18.68
CA GLN A 33 2.50 -15.16 -19.82
C GLN A 33 3.31 -15.29 -21.10
N ARG A 34 4.41 -14.55 -21.24
CA ARG A 34 5.25 -14.53 -22.44
C ARG A 34 6.73 -14.63 -22.07
N ASN A 35 7.46 -15.48 -22.78
CA ASN A 35 8.90 -15.57 -22.58
C ASN A 35 9.62 -14.38 -23.23
N LEU A 36 9.86 -13.34 -22.44
CA LEU A 36 10.58 -12.13 -22.87
C LEU A 36 12.11 -12.24 -22.70
N SER A 37 12.64 -13.39 -22.28
CA SER A 37 14.07 -13.55 -21.98
C SER A 37 14.98 -13.30 -23.20
N LEU A 38 14.48 -13.56 -24.41
CA LEU A 38 15.23 -13.32 -25.65
C LEU A 38 15.38 -11.83 -25.99
N GLU A 39 14.52 -10.98 -25.44
CA GLU A 39 14.58 -9.53 -25.61
C GLU A 39 15.64 -8.88 -24.70
N ALA A 40 16.04 -9.58 -23.64
CA ALA A 40 17.00 -9.07 -22.65
C ALA A 40 18.40 -8.89 -23.25
N LYS A 41 18.85 -7.64 -23.28
CA LYS A 41 20.16 -7.21 -23.75
C LYS A 41 20.77 -6.25 -22.75
N ASN A 42 22.10 -6.08 -22.82
CA ASN A 42 22.77 -5.03 -22.10
C ASN A 42 22.24 -3.67 -22.57
N LEU A 43 21.76 -2.84 -21.66
CA LEU A 43 21.27 -1.49 -21.96
C LEU A 43 22.08 -0.48 -21.18
N LEU A 44 22.64 0.50 -21.89
CA LEU A 44 23.40 1.58 -21.28
C LEU A 44 22.46 2.77 -21.05
N LEU A 45 22.13 3.05 -19.80
CA LEU A 45 21.39 4.24 -19.42
C LEU A 45 22.35 5.41 -19.30
N VAL A 46 22.04 6.50 -19.99
CA VAL A 46 22.77 7.77 -19.87
C VAL A 46 21.95 8.70 -18.98
N LEU A 47 22.52 9.07 -17.84
CA LEU A 47 21.89 9.95 -16.85
C LEU A 47 22.15 11.43 -17.20
N LYS A 48 21.46 12.35 -16.51
CA LYS A 48 21.51 13.80 -16.79
C LYS A 48 22.93 14.40 -16.81
N ASN A 49 23.86 13.82 -16.06
CA ASN A 49 25.25 14.29 -15.96
C ASN A 49 26.23 13.54 -16.87
N ASN A 50 25.72 12.83 -17.89
CA ASN A 50 26.48 11.88 -18.74
C ASN A 50 27.06 10.67 -17.99
N ASP A 51 26.74 10.50 -16.70
CA ASP A 51 27.01 9.26 -15.99
C ASP A 51 26.27 8.10 -16.65
N LYS A 52 26.94 6.95 -16.67
CA LYS A 52 26.46 5.76 -17.36
C LYS A 52 26.18 4.65 -16.37
N TYR A 53 25.01 4.03 -16.49
CA TYR A 53 24.65 2.83 -15.73
C TYR A 53 24.31 1.69 -16.70
N LEU A 54 24.92 0.52 -16.48
CA LEU A 54 24.70 -0.65 -17.33
C LEU A 54 23.63 -1.57 -16.72
N LEU A 55 22.49 -1.67 -17.39
CA LEU A 55 21.55 -2.75 -17.14
C LEU A 55 22.12 -4.04 -17.73
N ARG A 56 22.31 -5.03 -16.86
CA ARG A 56 22.88 -6.33 -17.20
C ARG A 56 21.84 -7.25 -17.83
N GLY A 57 21.99 -7.49 -19.13
CA GLY A 57 21.07 -8.31 -19.91
C GLY A 57 21.05 -9.78 -19.48
N ASP A 58 22.15 -10.30 -18.95
CA ASP A 58 22.21 -11.66 -18.39
C ASP A 58 21.36 -11.83 -17.13
N LEU A 59 21.42 -10.86 -16.21
CA LEU A 59 20.56 -10.86 -15.01
C LEU A 59 19.08 -10.75 -15.37
N ILE A 60 18.74 -9.84 -16.28
CA ILE A 60 17.37 -9.65 -16.76
C ILE A 60 16.86 -10.91 -17.46
N ARG A 61 17.69 -11.53 -18.32
CA ARG A 61 17.34 -12.77 -19.03
C ARG A 61 17.00 -13.90 -18.08
N ASN A 62 17.84 -14.13 -17.06
CA ASN A 62 17.62 -15.18 -16.07
C ASN A 62 16.31 -14.94 -15.31
N PHE A 63 16.09 -13.73 -14.82
CA PHE A 63 14.86 -13.36 -14.12
C PHE A 63 13.60 -13.56 -14.99
N LEU A 64 13.62 -13.11 -16.25
CA LEU A 64 12.49 -13.28 -17.17
C LEU A 64 12.24 -14.75 -17.51
N SER A 65 13.30 -15.53 -17.71
CA SER A 65 13.19 -16.97 -18.00
C SER A 65 12.62 -17.73 -16.79
N GLU A 66 13.10 -17.45 -15.58
CA GLU A 66 12.60 -18.08 -14.36
C GLU A 66 11.13 -17.72 -14.09
N SER A 67 10.76 -16.46 -14.30
CA SER A 67 9.38 -15.98 -14.14
C SER A 67 8.42 -16.65 -15.12
N PHE A 68 8.86 -16.86 -16.38
CA PHE A 68 8.05 -17.56 -17.38
C PHE A 68 7.93 -19.06 -17.08
N LEU A 69 9.02 -19.72 -16.68
CA LEU A 69 9.02 -21.15 -16.36
C LEU A 69 8.21 -21.48 -15.10
N ASN A 70 8.14 -20.54 -14.14
CA ASN A 70 7.37 -20.67 -12.90
C ASN A 70 6.19 -19.68 -12.87
N TRP A 71 5.42 -19.61 -13.97
CA TRP A 71 4.34 -18.64 -14.15
C TRP A 71 3.24 -18.71 -13.07
N ASP A 72 3.10 -19.86 -12.40
CA ASP A 72 2.14 -20.12 -11.33
C ASP A 72 2.61 -19.63 -9.95
N LYS A 73 3.90 -19.29 -9.81
CA LYS A 73 4.50 -18.84 -8.54
C LYS A 73 4.73 -17.33 -8.54
N PRO A 74 4.69 -16.67 -7.36
CA PRO A 74 5.14 -15.29 -7.24
C PRO A 74 6.61 -15.15 -7.65
N ASN A 75 6.93 -14.09 -8.39
CA ASN A 75 8.33 -13.72 -8.67
C ASN A 75 8.74 -12.50 -7.85
N ILE A 76 10.03 -12.15 -7.88
CA ILE A 76 10.55 -11.01 -7.11
C ILE A 76 9.90 -9.68 -7.52
N LEU A 77 9.51 -9.52 -8.79
CA LEU A 77 8.84 -8.29 -9.26
C LEU A 77 7.42 -8.18 -8.70
N ASP A 78 6.62 -9.27 -8.67
CA ASP A 78 5.29 -9.27 -8.03
C ASP A 78 5.40 -8.75 -6.60
N TYR A 79 6.23 -9.45 -5.83
CA TYR A 79 6.39 -9.25 -4.42
C TYR A 79 6.90 -7.84 -4.12
N PHE A 80 8.01 -7.43 -4.73
CA PHE A 80 8.56 -6.10 -4.44
C PHE A 80 7.66 -4.97 -4.90
N VAL A 81 6.96 -5.10 -6.04
CA VAL A 81 6.02 -4.07 -6.50
C VAL A 81 4.91 -3.87 -5.49
N GLU A 82 4.24 -4.95 -5.07
CA GLU A 82 3.10 -4.90 -4.15
C GLU A 82 3.49 -4.26 -2.83
N TRP A 83 4.47 -4.84 -2.15
CA TRP A 83 4.80 -4.44 -0.80
C TRP A 83 5.45 -3.05 -0.73
N ASN A 84 6.24 -2.66 -1.74
CA ASN A 84 6.77 -1.30 -1.77
C ASN A 84 5.69 -0.27 -2.10
N ALA A 85 4.73 -0.59 -2.97
CA ALA A 85 3.61 0.31 -3.23
C ALA A 85 2.71 0.44 -1.99
N PHE A 86 2.37 -0.68 -1.33
CA PHE A 86 1.58 -0.69 -0.09
C PHE A 86 2.26 0.15 0.99
N ARG A 87 3.57 -0.04 1.19
CA ARG A 87 4.37 0.75 2.11
C ARG A 87 4.35 2.23 1.74
N GLY A 88 4.60 2.56 0.48
CA GLY A 88 4.66 3.94 0.00
C GLY A 88 3.35 4.69 0.22
N ILE A 89 2.22 4.06 -0.10
CA ILE A 89 0.89 4.63 0.10
C ILE A 89 0.57 4.77 1.59
N ALA A 90 0.76 3.70 2.39
CA ALA A 90 0.49 3.74 3.84
C ALA A 90 1.35 4.80 4.55
N MET A 91 2.63 4.94 4.16
CA MET A 91 3.54 5.96 4.68
C MET A 91 3.08 7.37 4.31
N ALA A 92 2.73 7.61 3.04
CA ALA A 92 2.24 8.92 2.58
C ALA A 92 0.94 9.31 3.30
N MET A 93 -0.02 8.40 3.41
CA MET A 93 -1.28 8.63 4.12
C MET A 93 -1.05 8.91 5.61
N HIS A 94 -0.24 8.09 6.29
CA HIS A 94 0.08 8.29 7.69
C HIS A 94 0.76 9.65 7.93
N GLU A 95 1.76 10.00 7.13
CA GLU A 95 2.43 11.29 7.25
C GLU A 95 1.51 12.47 6.98
N GLY A 96 0.62 12.36 5.98
CA GLY A 96 -0.38 13.37 5.70
C GLY A 96 -1.31 13.59 6.88
N ILE A 97 -1.85 12.50 7.45
CA ILE A 97 -2.70 12.58 8.65
C ILE A 97 -1.95 13.20 9.83
N ALA A 98 -0.67 12.86 10.02
CA ALA A 98 0.10 13.30 11.17
C ALA A 98 0.61 14.75 11.07
N ARG A 99 0.83 15.27 9.86
CA ARG A 99 1.55 16.55 9.65
C ARG A 99 0.73 17.62 8.94
N ASN A 100 -0.42 17.27 8.36
CA ASN A 100 -1.28 18.20 7.63
C ASN A 100 -2.70 18.21 8.23
N PRO A 101 -3.05 19.22 9.06
CA PRO A 101 -4.37 19.32 9.70
C PRO A 101 -5.53 19.44 8.70
N ASP A 102 -5.33 20.09 7.55
CA ASP A 102 -6.37 20.26 6.54
C ASP A 102 -6.70 18.92 5.87
N PHE A 103 -5.67 18.13 5.57
CA PHE A 103 -5.84 16.76 5.10
C PHE A 103 -6.51 15.87 6.15
N GLU A 104 -6.09 15.96 7.41
CA GLU A 104 -6.75 15.24 8.51
C GLU A 104 -8.25 15.61 8.62
N ASN A 105 -8.58 16.90 8.56
CA ASN A 105 -9.96 17.38 8.64
C ASN A 105 -10.79 16.94 7.43
N PHE A 106 -10.21 16.98 6.23
CA PHE A 106 -10.83 16.42 5.03
C PHE A 106 -11.16 14.92 5.21
N LEU A 107 -10.22 14.12 5.70
CA LEU A 107 -10.45 12.70 5.96
C LEU A 107 -11.50 12.45 7.04
N LYS A 108 -11.56 13.28 8.08
CA LYS A 108 -12.62 13.22 9.11
C LYS A 108 -14.00 13.47 8.51
N ASN A 109 -14.12 14.43 7.59
CA ASN A 109 -15.38 14.72 6.90
C ASN A 109 -15.83 13.57 6.00
N ILE A 110 -14.86 12.92 5.33
CA ILE A 110 -15.12 11.78 4.45
C ILE A 110 -15.51 10.53 5.22
N PHE A 111 -14.70 10.14 6.20
CA PHE A 111 -14.87 8.86 6.90
C PHE A 111 -15.79 8.94 8.12
N LYS A 112 -16.09 10.14 8.64
CA LYS A 112 -16.99 10.35 9.79
C LYS A 112 -16.59 9.44 10.96
N GLU A 113 -17.52 8.63 11.50
CA GLU A 113 -17.21 7.71 12.60
C GLU A 113 -16.12 6.67 12.26
N LYS A 114 -15.92 6.36 10.97
CA LYS A 114 -14.90 5.38 10.52
C LYS A 114 -13.49 5.97 10.50
N TYR A 115 -13.33 7.28 10.70
CA TYR A 115 -12.03 7.97 10.55
C TYR A 115 -10.95 7.38 11.47
N LEU A 116 -11.24 7.18 12.76
CA LEU A 116 -10.24 6.66 13.70
C LEU A 116 -9.85 5.22 13.37
N HIS A 117 -10.80 4.40 12.92
CA HIS A 117 -10.54 3.03 12.47
C HIS A 117 -9.59 3.03 11.28
N PHE A 118 -9.90 3.82 10.26
CA PHE A 118 -9.04 4.01 9.09
C PHE A 118 -7.63 4.47 9.50
N LYS A 119 -7.53 5.52 10.34
CA LYS A 119 -6.26 6.07 10.81
C LYS A 119 -5.37 5.01 11.47
N TYR A 120 -5.90 4.24 12.41
CA TYR A 120 -5.10 3.27 13.15
C TYR A 120 -4.79 2.01 12.35
N ILE A 121 -5.66 1.60 11.42
CA ILE A 121 -5.33 0.55 10.44
C ILE A 121 -4.17 1.01 9.54
N ILE A 122 -4.21 2.23 9.01
CA ILE A 122 -3.11 2.80 8.22
C ILE A 122 -1.81 2.91 9.03
N GLU A 123 -1.90 3.36 10.29
CA GLU A 123 -0.75 3.43 11.19
C GLU A 123 -0.12 2.05 11.42
N PHE A 124 -0.94 1.03 11.68
CA PHE A 124 -0.49 -0.35 11.87
C PHE A 124 0.22 -0.89 10.62
N ILE A 125 -0.41 -0.78 9.45
CA ILE A 125 0.19 -1.22 8.18
C ILE A 125 1.51 -0.49 7.94
N ARG A 126 1.55 0.82 8.17
CA ARG A 126 2.79 1.61 8.03
C ARG A 126 3.89 1.08 8.94
N ASN A 127 3.60 0.78 10.21
CA ASN A 127 4.59 0.29 11.15
C ASN A 127 5.17 -1.05 10.69
N VAL A 128 4.30 -2.03 10.40
CA VAL A 128 4.69 -3.37 9.91
C VAL A 128 5.60 -3.26 8.68
N LEU A 129 5.15 -2.52 7.66
CA LEU A 129 5.89 -2.40 6.40
C LEU A 129 7.12 -1.48 6.49
N SER A 130 7.33 -0.77 7.61
CA SER A 130 8.55 0.00 7.82
C SER A 130 9.72 -0.87 8.28
N HIS A 131 9.44 -1.99 8.95
CA HIS A 131 10.46 -2.84 9.55
C HIS A 131 10.88 -4.00 8.63
N ASN A 132 9.96 -4.54 7.83
CA ASN A 132 10.30 -5.63 6.92
C ASN A 132 9.45 -5.64 5.64
N ILE A 133 10.11 -5.96 4.52
CA ILE A 133 9.48 -6.33 3.26
C ILE A 133 10.17 -7.62 2.79
N ASP A 134 9.92 -8.72 3.49
CA ASP A 134 10.35 -10.07 3.10
C ASP A 134 9.15 -10.98 2.81
N ASN A 135 9.37 -12.05 2.04
CA ASN A 135 8.36 -12.97 1.51
C ASN A 135 7.35 -13.48 2.55
N GLU A 136 7.70 -13.48 3.84
CA GLU A 136 6.81 -13.73 4.97
C GLU A 136 6.99 -12.62 6.04
N ILE A 137 6.10 -11.63 6.02
CA ILE A 137 6.11 -10.55 7.00
C ILE A 137 5.48 -11.03 8.30
N ARG A 138 6.28 -11.05 9.37
CA ARG A 138 5.85 -11.40 10.73
C ARG A 138 5.94 -10.19 11.65
N LEU A 139 4.97 -10.06 12.53
CA LEU A 139 4.89 -8.94 13.46
C LEU A 139 6.04 -8.96 14.46
N ILE A 140 6.58 -7.79 14.75
CA ILE A 140 7.33 -7.49 15.97
C ILE A 140 6.48 -6.63 16.90
N ASN A 141 6.76 -6.65 18.20
CA ASN A 141 5.94 -5.96 19.20
C ASN A 141 5.80 -4.44 18.93
N GLU A 142 6.83 -3.82 18.37
CA GLU A 142 6.85 -2.41 17.98
C GLU A 142 5.85 -2.07 16.86
N ASP A 143 5.42 -3.06 16.08
CA ASP A 143 4.48 -2.84 14.98
C ASP A 143 3.09 -2.43 15.47
N PHE A 144 2.64 -3.04 16.57
CA PHE A 144 1.24 -2.98 16.98
C PHE A 144 1.01 -2.46 18.40
N SER A 145 1.94 -2.61 19.35
CA SER A 145 1.70 -2.27 20.76
C SER A 145 1.22 -0.82 20.96
N GLY A 146 1.91 0.15 20.36
CA GLY A 146 1.52 1.55 20.43
C GLY A 146 0.18 1.86 19.74
N THR A 147 -0.15 1.15 18.66
CA THR A 147 -1.44 1.29 17.98
C THR A 147 -2.56 0.65 18.80
N ALA A 148 -2.30 -0.48 19.46
CA ALA A 148 -3.24 -1.16 20.34
C ALA A 148 -3.70 -0.24 21.49
N ASP A 149 -2.76 0.42 22.17
CA ASP A 149 -3.07 1.38 23.23
C ASP A 149 -3.94 2.54 22.75
N LYS A 150 -3.66 3.06 21.55
CA LYS A 150 -4.44 4.14 20.92
C LYS A 150 -5.85 3.67 20.57
N VAL A 151 -6.01 2.48 20.01
CA VAL A 151 -7.33 1.91 19.67
C VAL A 151 -8.15 1.72 20.94
N LYS A 152 -7.56 1.13 22.00
CA LYS A 152 -8.21 0.95 23.31
C LYS A 152 -8.70 2.26 23.92
N LYS A 153 -7.90 3.31 23.77
CA LYS A 153 -8.19 4.62 24.35
C LYS A 153 -9.24 5.40 23.56
N ASN A 154 -9.20 5.35 22.23
CA ASN A 154 -9.93 6.29 21.37
C ASN A 154 -11.08 5.67 20.56
N ILE A 155 -11.16 4.34 20.46
CA ILE A 155 -12.21 3.64 19.71
C ILE A 155 -13.02 2.77 20.64
N ASP A 156 -12.46 1.64 21.07
CA ASP A 156 -13.13 0.62 21.86
C ASP A 156 -12.13 -0.02 22.82
N ARG A 157 -12.49 -0.13 24.10
CA ARG A 157 -11.67 -0.77 25.14
C ARG A 157 -11.33 -2.22 24.83
N SER A 158 -12.13 -2.90 23.98
CA SER A 158 -11.84 -4.24 23.46
C SER A 158 -10.60 -4.27 22.55
N GLY A 159 -10.15 -3.12 22.05
CA GLY A 159 -8.99 -3.01 21.16
C GLY A 159 -9.30 -3.37 19.71
N VAL A 160 -10.57 -3.34 19.30
CA VAL A 160 -10.97 -3.68 17.92
C VAL A 160 -11.05 -2.43 17.05
N ALA A 161 -10.41 -2.46 15.88
CA ALA A 161 -10.61 -1.48 14.83
C ALA A 161 -11.24 -2.13 13.60
N THR A 162 -12.46 -1.70 13.25
CA THR A 162 -13.18 -2.16 12.07
C THR A 162 -13.34 -1.05 11.03
N LEU A 163 -12.89 -1.31 9.81
CA LEU A 163 -13.16 -0.50 8.63
C LEU A 163 -14.00 -1.32 7.65
N ASP A 164 -15.32 -1.10 7.66
CA ASP A 164 -16.24 -1.58 6.62
C ASP A 164 -16.49 -0.43 5.63
N PHE A 165 -16.08 -0.61 4.38
CA PHE A 165 -16.23 0.37 3.31
C PHE A 165 -16.84 -0.26 2.06
N GLN A 166 -17.90 0.35 1.56
CA GLN A 166 -18.56 -0.02 0.30
C GLN A 166 -18.66 1.23 -0.55
N TYR A 167 -18.11 1.21 -1.76
CA TYR A 167 -17.99 2.43 -2.57
C TYR A 167 -19.33 3.06 -2.89
N ASN A 168 -20.33 2.28 -3.30
CA ASN A 168 -21.66 2.82 -3.63
C ASN A 168 -22.43 3.32 -2.40
N ARG A 169 -22.08 2.87 -1.18
CA ARG A 169 -22.71 3.30 0.08
C ARG A 169 -22.01 4.53 0.66
N ASP A 170 -20.70 4.44 0.76
CA ASP A 170 -19.88 5.41 1.47
C ASP A 170 -19.42 6.55 0.55
N PHE A 171 -19.25 6.27 -0.76
CA PHE A 171 -18.83 7.18 -1.85
C PHE A 171 -19.80 7.16 -3.08
N PRO A 172 -21.12 7.33 -2.88
CA PRO A 172 -22.15 7.13 -3.93
C PRO A 172 -22.01 8.06 -5.14
N GLU A 173 -21.47 9.27 -4.94
CA GLU A 173 -21.45 10.30 -5.98
C GLU A 173 -20.35 10.10 -7.04
N LYS A 174 -19.48 9.08 -6.90
CA LYS A 174 -18.09 9.22 -7.39
C LYS A 174 -17.59 8.21 -8.42
N ILE A 175 -18.19 7.05 -8.65
CA ILE A 175 -17.88 6.10 -9.76
C ILE A 175 -19.00 5.05 -9.80
N ASN A 176 -19.37 4.53 -10.98
CA ASN A 176 -20.19 3.32 -11.09
C ASN A 176 -19.32 2.10 -10.76
N PHE A 177 -19.13 1.82 -9.47
CA PHE A 177 -18.53 0.57 -9.05
C PHE A 177 -19.59 -0.55 -9.10
N PRO A 178 -19.16 -1.81 -9.31
CA PRO A 178 -20.07 -2.94 -9.20
C PRO A 178 -20.84 -2.93 -7.88
N GLU A 179 -22.06 -3.46 -7.89
CA GLU A 179 -22.83 -3.63 -6.66
C GLU A 179 -22.02 -4.45 -5.64
N ASN A 180 -22.02 -4.00 -4.39
CA ASN A 180 -21.26 -4.60 -3.29
C ASN A 180 -19.72 -4.56 -3.44
N TYR A 181 -19.18 -3.74 -4.34
CA TYR A 181 -17.73 -3.52 -4.41
C TYR A 181 -17.26 -2.71 -3.19
N GLY A 182 -16.47 -3.36 -2.35
CA GLY A 182 -16.07 -2.87 -1.06
C GLY A 182 -15.28 -3.91 -0.28
N PHE A 183 -14.93 -3.59 0.95
CA PHE A 183 -14.13 -4.45 1.80
C PHE A 183 -14.41 -4.19 3.28
N LYS A 184 -14.09 -5.18 4.10
CA LYS A 184 -14.07 -5.06 5.57
C LYS A 184 -12.68 -5.46 6.06
N ILE A 185 -12.01 -4.58 6.80
CA ILE A 185 -10.84 -4.92 7.62
C ILE A 185 -11.28 -4.87 9.08
N GLU A 186 -10.92 -5.88 9.85
CA GLU A 186 -11.17 -5.92 11.29
C GLU A 186 -9.91 -6.44 11.97
N VAL A 187 -9.30 -5.60 12.81
CA VAL A 187 -8.07 -5.93 13.52
C VAL A 187 -8.34 -5.93 15.02
N PHE A 188 -8.11 -7.07 15.64
CA PHE A 188 -8.18 -7.28 17.09
C PHE A 188 -6.82 -6.97 17.71
N PHE A 189 -6.50 -5.69 17.90
CA PHE A 189 -5.15 -5.26 18.30
C PHE A 189 -4.67 -5.84 19.64
N CYS A 190 -5.60 -6.16 20.56
CA CYS A 190 -5.25 -6.78 21.84
C CYS A 190 -4.88 -8.26 21.73
N ASP A 191 -5.24 -8.91 20.62
CA ASP A 191 -5.01 -10.34 20.40
C ASP A 191 -3.74 -10.61 19.59
N LEU A 192 -3.17 -9.57 18.98
CA LEU A 192 -1.94 -9.61 18.20
C LEU A 192 -0.72 -9.99 19.06
N LYS A 193 0.17 -10.79 18.48
CA LYS A 193 1.40 -11.28 19.12
C LYS A 193 2.58 -11.17 18.16
N GLU A 194 3.76 -11.07 18.76
CA GLU A 194 5.00 -11.19 18.01
C GLU A 194 5.07 -12.55 17.28
N GLY A 195 5.48 -12.53 16.02
CA GLY A 195 5.54 -13.71 15.15
C GLY A 195 4.28 -14.00 14.35
N ASP A 196 3.15 -13.35 14.66
CA ASP A 196 1.92 -13.46 13.86
C ASP A 196 2.19 -13.05 12.41
N LYS A 197 1.61 -13.77 11.45
CA LYS A 197 1.79 -13.44 10.03
C LYS A 197 0.90 -12.27 9.66
N PHE A 198 1.50 -11.24 9.07
CA PHE A 198 0.75 -10.03 8.71
C PHE A 198 -0.42 -10.31 7.77
N ILE A 199 -0.23 -11.19 6.77
CA ILE A 199 -1.26 -11.52 5.78
C ILE A 199 -2.46 -12.30 6.35
N GLU A 200 -2.29 -12.94 7.51
CA GLU A 200 -3.38 -13.62 8.23
C GLU A 200 -4.24 -12.63 9.02
N ILE A 201 -3.71 -11.42 9.27
CA ILE A 201 -4.41 -10.32 9.97
C ILE A 201 -5.07 -9.39 8.95
N ILE A 202 -4.33 -8.97 7.93
CA ILE A 202 -4.82 -8.19 6.80
C ILE A 202 -4.40 -8.88 5.51
N SER A 203 -5.36 -9.50 4.85
CA SER A 203 -5.16 -10.21 3.58
C SER A 203 -4.64 -9.29 2.47
N GLU A 204 -4.01 -9.89 1.48
CA GLU A 204 -3.50 -9.18 0.31
C GLU A 204 -4.60 -8.40 -0.42
N TRP A 205 -5.77 -9.03 -0.58
CA TRP A 205 -6.94 -8.39 -1.18
C TRP A 205 -7.39 -7.16 -0.39
N GLN A 206 -7.42 -7.23 0.94
CA GLN A 206 -7.74 -6.07 1.79
C GLN A 206 -6.73 -4.94 1.63
N LEU A 207 -5.43 -5.26 1.48
CA LEU A 207 -4.39 -4.26 1.21
C LEU A 207 -4.62 -3.57 -0.13
N PHE A 208 -4.90 -4.32 -1.21
CA PHE A 208 -5.27 -3.75 -2.51
C PHE A 208 -6.46 -2.80 -2.42
N MET A 209 -7.55 -3.24 -1.78
CA MET A 209 -8.76 -2.43 -1.62
C MET A 209 -8.52 -1.17 -0.79
N LEU A 210 -7.71 -1.28 0.27
CA LEU A 210 -7.35 -0.12 1.09
C LEU A 210 -6.44 0.87 0.33
N MET A 211 -5.50 0.40 -0.47
CA MET A 211 -4.65 1.27 -1.31
C MET A 211 -5.47 1.97 -2.38
N GLU A 212 -6.42 1.28 -3.00
CA GLU A 212 -7.38 1.87 -3.94
C GLU A 212 -8.23 2.95 -3.25
N LEU A 213 -8.74 2.68 -2.05
CA LEU A 213 -9.47 3.66 -1.25
C LEU A 213 -8.60 4.90 -0.97
N CYS A 214 -7.34 4.70 -0.56
CA CYS A 214 -6.41 5.81 -0.32
C CYS A 214 -6.21 6.65 -1.59
N ASN A 215 -5.99 6.02 -2.74
CA ASN A 215 -5.85 6.70 -4.03
C ASN A 215 -7.12 7.49 -4.40
N ASN A 216 -8.29 6.90 -4.25
CA ASN A 216 -9.57 7.54 -4.57
C ASN A 216 -9.85 8.75 -3.68
N VAL A 217 -9.47 8.68 -2.41
CA VAL A 217 -9.63 9.78 -1.46
C VAL A 217 -8.70 10.95 -1.76
N VAL A 218 -7.42 10.70 -2.09
CA VAL A 218 -6.50 11.79 -2.48
C VAL A 218 -6.88 12.41 -3.82
N PHE A 219 -7.35 11.60 -4.78
CA PHE A 219 -7.86 12.10 -6.05
C PHE A 219 -9.09 12.99 -5.85
N TYR A 220 -9.94 12.67 -4.87
CA TYR A 220 -11.06 13.53 -4.53
C TYR A 220 -10.62 14.84 -3.89
N ASN A 221 -9.61 14.82 -3.02
CA ASN A 221 -9.07 16.05 -2.42
C ASN A 221 -8.62 17.08 -3.47
N ARG A 222 -8.04 16.65 -4.60
CA ARG A 222 -7.69 17.54 -5.72
C ARG A 222 -8.86 18.24 -6.41
N LYS A 223 -10.07 17.72 -6.29
CA LYS A 223 -11.26 18.23 -6.99
C LYS A 223 -12.04 19.25 -6.17
N ILE A 224 -11.65 19.50 -4.92
CA ILE A 224 -12.22 20.49 -4.01
C ILE A 224 -11.32 21.72 -4.04
#